data_AF-A0A820MY56-F1
#
_entry.id   AF-A0A820MY56-F1
#
_cell.length_a   1.000
_cell.length_b   1.000
_cell.length_c   1.000
_cell.angle_alpha   90.00
_cell.angle_beta   90.00
_cell.angle_gamma   90.00
#
_symmetry.space_group_name_H-M   'P 1'
#
loop_
_entity.id
_entity.type
_entity.pdbx_description
1 polymer ?
#
loop_
_entity_poly.entity_id
_entity_poly.type
_entity_poly.pdbx_seq_one_letter_code
_entity_poly.pdbx_strand_id
1 'polypeptide(L)'
;MGDSNPEAYNRAFQTGCRAVEIDCYDGDNGRPIVKHGFTLVKPCLFESIIRFIEPNLFKTSPYPVILDLENHCSVEQQHEMARILQDILGDRLVSESLLTKESTNLPSPEDLKYKVLVRVRK
;
A
#
# COMPACT_ATOMS: atom_id res chain seq x y z
N MET A 1 -13.21 -17.01 10.87
CA MET A 1 -13.50 -15.67 10.32
C MET A 1 -12.21 -14.88 10.41
N GLY A 2 -11.64 -14.49 9.27
CA GLY A 2 -10.47 -13.62 9.25
C GLY A 2 -10.97 -12.18 9.30
N ASP A 3 -10.68 -11.49 10.40
CA ASP A 3 -11.02 -10.07 10.50
C ASP A 3 -10.17 -9.28 9.49
N SER A 4 -10.80 -8.36 8.75
CA SER A 4 -10.15 -7.24 8.03
C SER A 4 -9.57 -6.28 9.05
N ASN A 5 -8.54 -6.78 9.71
CA ASN A 5 -7.98 -6.21 10.89
C ASN A 5 -6.67 -5.52 10.44
N PRO A 6 -6.53 -4.20 10.64
CA PRO A 6 -5.30 -3.48 10.30
C PRO A 6 -4.05 -4.08 10.96
N GLU A 7 -4.18 -4.69 12.14
CA GLU A 7 -3.11 -5.45 12.81
C GLU A 7 -2.66 -6.69 12.02
N ALA A 8 -3.45 -7.25 11.11
CA ALA A 8 -3.01 -8.34 10.25
C ALA A 8 -1.83 -7.92 9.35
N TYR A 9 -1.88 -6.70 8.80
CA TYR A 9 -0.77 -6.13 8.05
C TYR A 9 0.47 -5.95 8.92
N ASN A 10 0.31 -5.40 10.12
CA ASN A 10 1.43 -5.23 11.06
C ASN A 10 2.06 -6.57 11.45
N ARG A 11 1.24 -7.61 11.71
CA ARG A 11 1.74 -8.97 11.97
C ARG A 11 2.53 -9.51 10.78
N ALA A 12 2.05 -9.31 9.55
CA ALA A 12 2.78 -9.73 8.36
C ALA A 12 4.14 -9.01 8.26
N PHE A 13 4.20 -7.70 8.50
CA PHE A 13 5.48 -6.98 8.51
C PHE A 13 6.41 -7.45 9.63
N GLN A 14 5.87 -7.79 10.81
CA GLN A 14 6.64 -8.31 11.94
C GLN A 14 7.27 -9.67 11.66
N THR A 15 6.67 -10.51 10.83
CA THR A 15 7.26 -11.80 10.41
C THR A 15 8.22 -11.67 9.22
N GLY A 16 8.53 -10.45 8.80
CA GLY A 16 9.45 -10.17 7.69
C GLY A 16 8.78 -10.11 6.31
N CYS A 17 7.46 -10.26 6.22
CA CYS A 17 6.76 -10.07 4.94
C CYS A 17 7.05 -8.67 4.39
N ARG A 18 7.40 -8.57 3.11
CA ARG A 18 7.73 -7.30 2.42
C ARG A 18 6.72 -6.92 1.35
N ALA A 19 5.64 -7.69 1.19
CA ALA A 19 4.58 -7.40 0.24
C ALA A 19 3.21 -7.71 0.86
N VAL A 20 2.27 -6.78 0.75
CA VAL A 20 0.90 -7.01 1.22
C VAL A 20 -0.09 -6.58 0.15
N GLU A 21 -1.20 -7.32 0.08
CA GLU A 21 -2.31 -7.06 -0.83
C GLU A 21 -3.38 -6.20 -0.13
N ILE A 22 -3.90 -5.21 -0.84
CA ILE A 22 -4.94 -4.30 -0.35
C ILE A 22 -6.04 -4.15 -1.41
N ASP A 23 -7.19 -4.75 -1.13
CA ASP A 23 -8.35 -4.72 -2.01
C ASP A 23 -9.12 -3.41 -1.85
N CYS A 24 -8.99 -2.52 -2.84
CA CYS A 24 -9.49 -1.15 -2.79
C CYS A 24 -10.78 -1.01 -3.60
N TYR A 25 -11.80 -0.42 -3.00
CA TYR A 25 -13.11 -0.17 -3.61
C TYR A 25 -13.55 1.27 -3.40
N ASP A 26 -14.44 1.73 -4.28
CA ASP A 26 -15.14 3.00 -4.06
C ASP A 26 -15.90 2.96 -2.72
N GLY A 27 -15.72 4.02 -1.94
CA GLY A 27 -16.51 4.30 -0.75
C GLY A 27 -17.32 5.58 -0.86
N ASP A 28 -18.12 5.86 0.16
CA ASP A 28 -19.01 7.02 0.18
C ASP A 28 -18.24 8.34 0.25
N ASN A 29 -18.82 9.41 -0.29
CA ASN A 29 -18.26 10.76 -0.29
C ASN A 29 -16.86 10.86 -0.94
N GLY A 30 -16.59 10.03 -1.95
CA GLY A 30 -15.31 10.02 -2.66
C GLY A 30 -14.15 9.46 -1.84
N ARG A 31 -14.42 8.75 -0.74
CA ARG A 31 -13.38 8.21 0.16
C ARG A 31 -13.16 6.72 -0.12
N PRO A 32 -11.99 6.31 -0.63
CA PRO A 32 -11.70 4.91 -0.92
C PRO A 32 -11.71 4.04 0.34
N ILE A 33 -12.19 2.81 0.19
CA ILE A 33 -12.28 1.82 1.28
C ILE A 33 -11.59 0.52 0.90
N VAL A 34 -11.21 -0.24 1.93
CA VAL A 34 -10.63 -1.58 1.83
C VAL A 34 -11.68 -2.61 2.24
N LYS A 35 -11.88 -3.64 1.41
CA LYS A 35 -12.82 -4.74 1.64
C LYS A 35 -12.17 -6.06 1.26
N HIS A 36 -12.18 -7.04 2.16
CA HIS A 36 -11.82 -8.40 1.76
C HIS A 36 -13.02 -9.09 1.12
N GLY A 37 -12.92 -9.41 -0.17
CA GLY A 37 -13.98 -10.04 -0.95
C GLY A 37 -14.59 -11.28 -0.26
N PHE A 38 -15.92 -11.43 -0.35
CA PHE A 38 -16.71 -12.54 0.21
C PHE A 38 -16.69 -12.71 1.74
N THR A 39 -16.24 -11.70 2.50
CA THR A 39 -16.25 -11.76 3.97
C THR A 39 -17.26 -10.79 4.59
N LEU A 40 -17.79 -11.12 5.77
CA LEU A 40 -18.75 -10.30 6.54
C LEU A 40 -18.09 -9.11 7.27
N VAL A 41 -16.85 -8.79 6.93
CA VAL A 41 -16.10 -7.77 7.67
C VAL A 41 -16.48 -6.38 7.20
N LYS A 42 -16.61 -5.46 8.16
CA LYS A 42 -16.89 -4.06 7.87
C LYS A 42 -15.76 -3.45 7.04
N PRO A 43 -16.07 -2.69 5.98
CA PRO A 43 -15.07 -1.96 5.23
C PRO A 43 -14.32 -0.96 6.12
N CYS A 44 -13.04 -0.77 5.84
CA CYS A 44 -12.19 0.23 6.49
C CYS A 44 -11.78 1.31 5.49
N LEU A 45 -11.54 2.54 5.94
CA LEU A 45 -11.01 3.58 5.05
C LEU A 45 -9.59 3.21 4.61
N PHE A 46 -9.30 3.40 3.32
CA PHE A 46 -7.95 3.17 2.77
C PHE A 46 -6.92 4.02 3.51
N GLU A 47 -7.21 5.31 3.74
CA GLU A 47 -6.38 6.22 4.51
C GLU A 47 -6.04 5.66 5.90
N SER A 48 -7.03 5.12 6.61
CA SER A 48 -6.83 4.55 7.95
C SER A 48 -5.90 3.35 7.91
N ILE A 49 -6.00 2.48 6.89
CA ILE A 49 -5.09 1.35 6.71
C ILE A 49 -3.67 1.84 6.49
N ILE A 50 -3.45 2.76 5.56
CA ILE A 50 -2.10 3.27 5.24
C ILE A 50 -1.46 3.96 6.45
N ARG A 51 -2.20 4.82 7.17
CA ARG A 51 -1.71 5.48 8.40
C ARG A 51 -1.35 4.46 9.49
N PHE A 52 -2.12 3.39 9.61
CA PHE A 52 -1.91 2.39 10.65
C PHE A 52 -0.66 1.54 10.43
N ILE A 53 -0.34 1.24 9.17
CA ILE A 53 0.78 0.36 8.82
C ILE A 53 2.11 1.11 8.64
N GLU A 54 2.08 2.41 8.28
CA GLU A 54 3.29 3.22 8.01
C GLU A 54 4.39 3.06 9.07
N PRO A 55 4.09 3.13 10.39
CA PRO A 55 5.13 3.04 11.43
C PRO A 55 5.83 1.68 11.51
N ASN A 56 5.22 0.63 10.95
CA ASN A 56 5.73 -0.74 11.01
C ASN A 56 6.39 -1.20 9.71
N LEU A 57 6.30 -0.43 8.62
CA LEU A 57 6.78 -0.85 7.29
C LEU A 57 8.25 -1.28 7.33
N PHE A 58 9.11 -0.59 8.08
CA PHE A 58 10.55 -0.86 8.11
C PHE A 58 11.10 -1.30 9.47
N LYS A 59 10.21 -1.65 10.42
CA LYS A 59 10.60 -1.94 11.81
C LYS A 59 11.47 -3.18 11.95
N THR A 60 11.25 -4.19 11.12
CA THR A 60 11.94 -5.48 11.16
C THR A 60 12.97 -5.66 10.03
N SER A 61 12.92 -4.80 9.01
CA SER A 61 13.80 -4.86 7.86
C SER A 61 13.86 -3.50 7.15
N PRO A 62 15.06 -3.01 6.78
CA PRO A 62 15.21 -1.74 6.05
C PRO A 62 14.89 -1.87 4.56
N TYR A 63 14.71 -3.08 4.05
CA TYR A 63 14.50 -3.37 2.63
C TYR A 63 13.09 -2.97 2.18
N PRO A 64 12.89 -2.73 0.85
CA PRO A 64 11.66 -2.16 0.33
C PRO A 64 10.40 -2.94 0.70
N VAL A 65 9.29 -2.21 0.79
CA VAL A 65 7.95 -2.78 0.94
C VAL A 65 7.15 -2.56 -0.33
N ILE A 66 6.40 -3.57 -0.75
CA ILE A 66 5.47 -3.50 -1.87
C ILE A 66 4.04 -3.47 -1.33
N LEU A 67 3.31 -2.39 -1.64
CA LEU A 67 1.87 -2.32 -1.47
C LEU A 67 1.24 -2.69 -2.80
N ASP A 68 0.50 -3.78 -2.80
CA ASP A 68 -0.10 -4.34 -3.99
C ASP A 68 -1.60 -4.11 -3.97
N LEU A 69 -2.05 -3.13 -4.74
CA LEU A 69 -3.41 -2.61 -4.71
C LEU A 69 -4.24 -3.34 -5.77
N GLU A 70 -5.18 -4.18 -5.32
CA GLU A 70 -6.23 -4.72 -6.19
C GLU A 70 -7.32 -3.64 -6.30
N ASN A 71 -7.34 -2.95 -7.45
CA ASN A 71 -8.00 -1.66 -7.56
C ASN A 71 -9.33 -1.74 -8.32
N HIS A 72 -10.43 -1.62 -7.57
CA HIS A 72 -11.79 -1.54 -8.09
C HIS A 72 -12.40 -0.13 -7.96
N CYS A 73 -11.57 0.89 -7.72
CA CYS A 73 -12.03 2.26 -7.55
C CYS A 73 -12.25 2.95 -8.91
N SER A 74 -13.21 3.87 -8.95
CA SER A 74 -13.38 4.87 -9.99
C SER A 74 -12.13 5.73 -10.15
N VAL A 75 -11.94 6.35 -11.32
CA VAL A 75 -10.78 7.22 -11.59
C VAL A 75 -10.65 8.36 -10.57
N GLU A 76 -11.77 8.93 -10.14
CA GLU A 76 -11.80 9.99 -9.12
C GLU A 76 -11.23 9.49 -7.79
N GLN A 77 -11.68 8.33 -7.32
CA GLN A 77 -11.19 7.75 -6.06
C GLN A 77 -9.76 7.21 -6.19
N GLN A 78 -9.31 6.83 -7.39
CA GLN A 78 -7.90 6.51 -7.64
C GLN A 78 -6.99 7.73 -7.45
N HIS A 79 -7.43 8.93 -7.87
CA HIS A 79 -6.69 10.16 -7.57
C HIS A 79 -6.62 10.42 -6.06
N GLU A 80 -7.71 10.17 -5.33
CA GLU A 80 -7.70 10.30 -3.87
C GLU A 80 -6.78 9.26 -3.21
N MET A 81 -6.74 8.01 -3.69
CA MET A 81 -5.79 7.00 -3.23
C MET A 81 -4.34 7.45 -3.45
N ALA A 82 -4.02 8.00 -4.63
CA ALA A 82 -2.69 8.50 -4.93
C ALA A 82 -2.31 9.67 -3.99
N ARG A 83 -3.24 10.60 -3.74
CA ARG A 83 -3.05 11.70 -2.80
C ARG A 83 -2.78 11.20 -1.38
N ILE A 84 -3.58 10.24 -0.89
CA ILE A 84 -3.41 9.61 0.43
C ILE A 84 -2.02 8.97 0.56
N LEU A 85 -1.58 8.21 -0.46
CA LEU A 85 -0.27 7.57 -0.45
C LEU A 85 0.85 8.60 -0.41
N GLN A 86 0.76 9.68 -1.20
CA GLN A 86 1.74 10.77 -1.20
C GLN A 86 1.78 11.49 0.15
N ASP A 87 0.61 11.83 0.71
CA ASP A 87 0.49 12.56 1.98
C ASP A 87 1.06 11.76 3.17
N ILE A 88 0.86 10.44 3.19
CA ILE A 88 1.25 9.60 4.33
C ILE A 88 2.68 9.08 4.17
N LEU A 89 3.04 8.58 2.99
CA LEU A 89 4.33 7.93 2.77
C LEU A 89 5.43 8.92 2.38
N GLY A 90 5.07 10.09 1.85
CA GLY A 90 6.00 11.16 1.47
C GLY A 90 7.19 10.64 0.67
N ASP A 91 8.39 10.99 1.10
CA ASP A 91 9.66 10.61 0.46
C ASP A 91 9.94 9.09 0.47
N ARG A 92 9.19 8.31 1.26
CA ARG A 92 9.32 6.84 1.23
C ARG A 92 8.66 6.25 -0.01
N LEU A 93 7.65 6.91 -0.58
CA LEU A 93 7.00 6.44 -1.81
C LEU A 93 7.98 6.56 -2.99
N VAL A 94 8.17 5.49 -3.75
CA VAL A 94 8.97 5.55 -4.97
C VAL A 94 8.24 6.37 -6.02
N SER A 95 8.84 7.49 -6.43
CA SER A 95 8.45 8.26 -7.60
C SER A 95 9.12 7.73 -8.87
N GLU A 96 8.50 7.97 -10.03
CA GLU A 96 9.05 7.60 -11.35
C GLU A 96 10.50 8.05 -11.57
N SER A 97 10.97 9.09 -10.89
CA SER A 97 12.33 9.60 -11.03
C SER A 97 13.43 8.62 -10.60
N LEU A 98 13.12 7.61 -9.77
CA LEU A 98 14.08 6.57 -9.37
C LEU A 98 14.15 5.40 -10.37
N LEU A 99 13.17 5.31 -11.28
CA LEU A 99 13.09 4.32 -12.34
C LEU A 99 13.40 5.03 -13.65
N THR A 100 14.63 5.54 -13.81
CA THR A 100 15.03 6.22 -15.03
C THR A 100 14.80 5.31 -16.23
N LYS A 101 14.13 5.82 -17.28
CA LYS A 101 13.80 5.09 -18.52
C LYS A 101 15.02 4.51 -19.26
N GLU A 102 16.23 4.87 -18.85
CA GLU A 102 17.49 4.47 -19.47
C GLU A 102 18.16 3.27 -18.78
N SER A 103 17.78 2.92 -17.54
CA SER A 103 18.30 1.72 -16.88
C SER A 103 17.49 0.50 -17.30
N THR A 104 18.10 -0.39 -18.08
CA THR A 104 17.49 -1.69 -18.46
C THR A 104 17.28 -2.65 -17.30
N ASN A 105 17.83 -2.32 -16.11
CA ASN A 105 17.82 -3.16 -14.93
C ASN A 105 16.98 -2.51 -13.83
N LEU A 106 16.19 -3.33 -13.12
CA LEU A 106 15.51 -2.88 -11.92
C LEU A 106 16.54 -2.52 -10.82
N PRO A 107 16.27 -1.50 -9.99
CA PRO A 107 17.11 -1.18 -8.85
C PRO A 107 17.18 -2.37 -7.88
N SER A 108 18.32 -2.53 -7.22
CA SER A 108 18.49 -3.60 -6.24
C SER A 108 17.69 -3.30 -4.96
N PRO A 109 17.43 -4.31 -4.10
CA PRO A 109 16.85 -4.06 -2.79
C PRO A 109 17.66 -3.07 -1.93
N GLU A 110 18.97 -2.99 -2.16
CA GLU A 110 19.86 -2.05 -1.47
C GLU A 110 19.58 -0.60 -1.88
N ASP A 111 19.38 -0.37 -3.19
CA ASP A 111 19.03 0.95 -3.74
C ASP A 111 17.64 1.44 -3.28
N LEU A 112 16.79 0.51 -2.88
CA LEU A 112 15.40 0.75 -2.46
C LEU A 112 15.17 0.66 -0.95
N LYS A 113 16.23 0.75 -0.13
CA LYS A 113 16.07 0.80 1.32
C LYS A 113 15.15 1.92 1.76
N TYR A 114 14.25 1.61 2.68
CA TYR A 114 13.22 2.50 3.23
C TYR A 114 12.23 3.05 2.19
N LYS A 115 12.12 2.38 1.04
CA LYS A 115 11.18 2.74 -0.03
C LYS A 115 9.96 1.84 -0.06
N VAL A 116 8.83 2.45 -0.43
CA VAL A 116 7.55 1.79 -0.66
C VAL A 116 7.25 1.83 -2.16
N LEU A 117 7.07 0.66 -2.75
CA LEU A 117 6.63 0.51 -4.13
C LEU A 117 5.13 0.24 -4.13
N VAL A 118 4.43 0.86 -5.06
CA VAL A 118 3.01 0.60 -5.28
C VAL A 118 2.87 -0.17 -6.58
N ARG A 119 2.35 -1.41 -6.48
CA ARG A 119 1.92 -2.20 -7.64
C ARG A 119 0.40 -2.06 -7.72
N VAL A 120 -0.11 -1.67 -8.88
CA VAL A 120 -1.57 -1.58 -9.11
C VAL A 120 -1.98 -2.72 -10.04
N ARG A 121 -2.92 -3.54 -9.58
CA ARG A 121 -3.60 -4.57 -10.38
C ARG A 121 -5.03 -4.13 -10.67
N LYS A 122 -5.52 -4.53 -11.83
CA LYS A 122 -6.84 -4.15 -12.36
C LYS A 122 -7.76 -5.36 -12.40
#